data_AF-A0A645DGT7-F1
#
_entry.id   AF-A0A645DGT7-F1
#
_cell.length_a   1.000
_cell.length_b   1.000
_cell.length_c   1.000
_cell.angle_alpha   90.00
_cell.angle_beta   90.00
_cell.angle_gamma   90.00
#
_symmetry.space_group_name_H-M   'P 1'
#
loop_
_entity.id
_entity.type
_entity.pdbx_description
1 polymer ?
#
loop_
_entity_poly.entity_id
_entity_poly.type
_entity_poly.pdbx_seq_one_letter_code
_entity_poly.pdbx_strand_id
1 'polypeptide(L)' 'MKQITLNLSETIEKLNEISSDNMDFVELSFSDFCVDQDEVFPAFVNFCGIDKDGLYKDYSSIDSVSIPEFV' A
#
# COMPACT_ATOMS: atom_id res chain seq x y z
N MET A 1 6.94 16.91 4.65
CA MET A 1 6.78 15.70 3.82
C MET A 1 6.11 14.66 4.69
N LYS A 2 5.06 13.98 4.19
CA LYS A 2 4.42 12.89 4.93
C LYS A 2 5.22 11.61 4.70
N GLN A 3 5.41 10.84 5.76
CA GLN A 3 6.08 9.54 5.72
C GLN A 3 5.18 8.54 6.44
N ILE A 4 5.18 7.30 5.95
CA ILE A 4 4.49 6.17 6.54
C ILE A 4 5.49 5.04 6.66
N THR A 5 5.39 4.28 7.74
CA THR A 5 6.14 3.04 7.88
C THR A 5 5.21 1.89 7.57
N LEU A 6 5.64 0.99 6.70
CA LEU A 6 4.95 -0.26 6.38
C LEU A 6 5.77 -1.45 6.87
N ASN A 7 5.11 -2.59 7.06
CA ASN A 7 5.82 -3.84 7.25
C ASN A 7 6.60 -4.20 5.97
N LEU A 8 7.92 -4.38 6.11
CA LEU A 8 8.79 -4.65 4.96
C LEU A 8 8.44 -5.97 4.26
N SER A 9 8.15 -7.03 5.02
CA SER A 9 7.83 -8.34 4.46
C SER A 9 6.54 -8.29 3.64
N GLU A 10 5.48 -7.69 4.18
CA GLU A 10 4.19 -7.53 3.48
C GLU A 10 4.36 -6.66 2.23
N THR A 11 5.18 -5.61 2.31
CA THR A 11 5.47 -4.74 1.17
C THR A 11 6.17 -5.52 0.05
N ILE A 12 7.17 -6.33 0.39
CA ILE A 12 7.88 -7.17 -0.59
C ILE A 12 6.95 -8.22 -1.19
N GLU A 13 6.14 -8.89 -0.37
CA GLU A 13 5.16 -9.87 -0.84
C GLU A 13 4.21 -9.25 -1.86
N LYS A 14 3.72 -8.03 -1.60
CA LYS A 14 2.82 -7.34 -2.51
C LYS A 14 3.48 -6.91 -3.82
N LEU A 15 4.70 -6.39 -3.75
CA LEU A 15 5.46 -6.05 -4.95
C LEU A 15 5.80 -7.29 -5.79
N ASN A 16 6.06 -8.43 -5.15
CA ASN A 16 6.27 -9.69 -5.85
C ASN A 16 4.99 -10.21 -6.52
N GLU A 17 3.82 -10.03 -5.91
CA GLU A 17 2.52 -10.36 -6.51
C GLU A 17 2.29 -9.54 -7.79
N ILE A 18 2.48 -8.21 -7.70
CA ILE A 18 2.37 -7.27 -8.83
C ILE A 18 3.34 -7.67 -9.95
N SER A 19 4.58 -7.97 -9.59
CA SER A 19 5.60 -8.41 -10.56
C SER A 19 5.26 -9.75 -11.19
N SER A 20 4.66 -10.68 -10.45
CA SER A 20 4.30 -12.02 -10.95
C SER A 20 3.16 -11.98 -11.95
N ASP A 21 2.29 -10.97 -11.84
CA ASP A 21 1.19 -10.73 -12.77
C ASP A 21 1.62 -9.95 -14.03
N ASN A 22 2.91 -9.65 -14.19
CA ASN A 22 3.48 -8.91 -15.33
C ASN A 22 2.94 -7.47 -15.45
N MET A 23 2.68 -6.82 -14.32
CA MET A 23 2.41 -5.37 -14.32
C MET A 23 3.71 -4.60 -14.57
N ASP A 24 3.63 -3.53 -15.34
CA ASP A 24 4.79 -2.73 -15.74
C ASP A 24 5.08 -1.56 -14.78
N PHE A 25 4.02 -1.04 -14.13
CA PHE A 25 4.10 0.06 -13.18
C PHE A 25 3.36 -0.27 -11.89
N VAL A 26 3.75 0.40 -10.80
CA VAL A 26 3.03 0.38 -9.53
C VAL A 26 2.67 1.81 -9.14
N GLU A 27 1.39 2.04 -8.87
CA GLU A 27 0.88 3.26 -8.26
C GLU A 27 0.63 3.00 -6.78
N LEU A 28 1.19 3.88 -5.93
CA LEU A 28 1.04 3.82 -4.47
C LEU A 28 0.24 5.02 -3.99
N SER A 29 -0.94 4.77 -3.43
CA SER A 29 -1.82 5.81 -2.90
C SER A 29 -1.82 5.77 -1.38
N PHE A 30 -1.40 6.87 -0.76
CA PHE A 30 -1.34 7.02 0.69
C PHE A 30 -2.62 7.64 1.26
N SER A 31 -3.18 7.02 2.30
CA SER A 31 -4.30 7.55 3.08
C SER A 31 -3.88 7.78 4.52
N ASP A 32 -4.12 8.99 5.06
CA ASP A 32 -3.73 9.33 6.44
C ASP A 32 -4.52 8.55 7.50
N PHE A 33 -5.77 8.23 7.22
CA PHE A 33 -6.68 7.36 7.96
C PHE A 33 -7.96 7.20 7.13
N CYS A 34 -8.77 6.20 7.43
CA CYS A 34 -10.11 6.06 6.88
C CYS A 34 -11.12 5.93 8.02
N VAL A 35 -12.28 6.55 7.86
CA VAL A 35 -13.43 6.31 8.75
C VAL A 35 -14.47 5.57 7.94
N ASP A 36 -14.75 4.33 8.31
CA ASP A 36 -15.81 3.52 7.71
C ASP A 36 -16.65 2.88 8.82
N GLN A 37 -17.97 2.93 8.68
CA GLN A 37 -18.92 2.38 9.66
C GLN A 37 -18.64 2.78 11.12
N ASP A 38 -18.29 4.05 11.36
CA ASP A 38 -17.90 4.62 12.65
C ASP A 38 -16.61 4.03 13.28
N GLU A 39 -15.85 3.22 12.53
CA GLU A 39 -14.52 2.74 12.91
C GLU A 39 -13.42 3.55 12.23
N VAL A 40 -12.34 3.82 12.98
CA VAL A 40 -11.16 4.53 12.46
C VAL A 40 -10.09 3.52 12.11
N PHE A 41 -9.78 3.42 10.83
CA PHE A 41 -8.67 2.63 10.30
C PHE A 41 -7.39 3.49 10.30
N PRO A 42 -6.23 2.91 10.67
CA PRO A 42 -4.96 3.63 10.69
C PRO A 42 -4.56 4.10 9.28
N ALA A 43 -3.48 4.88 9.18
CA ALA A 43 -2.93 5.24 7.89
C ALA A 43 -2.56 3.96 7.11
N PHE A 44 -2.70 3.95 5.79
CA PHE A 44 -2.36 2.80 4.94
C PHE A 44 -1.92 3.24 3.55
N VAL A 45 -1.31 2.31 2.81
CA VAL A 45 -0.94 2.47 1.40
C VAL A 45 -1.68 1.45 0.55
N ASN A 46 -2.39 1.93 -0.46
CA ASN A 46 -3.00 1.10 -1.50
C ASN A 46 -1.99 0.82 -2.61
N PHE A 47 -1.96 -0.42 -3.10
CA PHE A 47 -1.11 -0.86 -4.18
C PHE A 47 -1.95 -1.14 -5.42
N CYS A 48 -1.65 -0.45 -6.52
CA CYS A 48 -2.28 -0.70 -7.80
C CYS A 48 -1.23 -0.99 -8.88
N GLY A 49 -1.36 -2.11 -9.57
CA GLY A 49 -0.52 -2.45 -10.71
C GLY A 49 -1.14 -1.90 -11.99
N ILE A 50 -0.28 -1.42 -12.90
CA ILE A 50 -0.68 -0.91 -14.21
C ILE A 50 0.15 -1.65 -15.26
N ASP A 51 -0.51 -2.29 -16.22
CA ASP A 51 0.18 -2.89 -17.37
C ASP A 51 0.52 -1.83 -18.45
N LYS A 52 1.33 -2.23 -19.43
CA LYS A 52 1.73 -1.39 -20.58
C LYS A 52 0.55 -0.85 -21.40
N ASP A 53 -0.60 -1.50 -21.34
CA ASP A 53 -1.81 -1.12 -22.09
C ASP A 53 -2.70 -0.18 -21.25
N GLY A 54 -2.31 0.10 -19.99
CA GLY A 54 -2.98 1.00 -19.08
C GLY A 54 -4.11 0.34 -18.28
N LEU A 55 -4.15 -0.99 -18.21
CA LEU A 55 -5.11 -1.71 -17.37
C LEU A 55 -4.65 -1.70 -15.91
N TYR A 56 -5.58 -1.34 -15.02
CA TYR A 56 -5.36 -1.28 -13.60
C TYR A 56 -5.81 -2.57 -12.92
N LYS A 57 -5.01 -3.05 -11.97
CA LYS A 57 -5.40 -4.11 -11.05
C LYS A 57 -5.13 -3.68 -9.61
N ASP A 58 -6.13 -3.82 -8.76
CA ASP A 58 -6.04 -3.53 -7.32
C ASP A 58 -5.41 -4.73 -6.59
N TYR A 59 -4.39 -4.44 -5.79
CA TYR A 59 -3.65 -5.41 -4.97
C TYR A 59 -3.88 -5.18 -3.47
N SER A 60 -4.93 -4.45 -3.10
CA SER A 60 -5.29 -4.12 -1.72
C SER A 60 -4.29 -3.18 -1.03
N SER A 61 -4.51 -2.96 0.27
CA SER A 61 -3.74 -2.05 1.10
C SER A 61 -2.78 -2.77 2.04
N ILE A 62 -1.79 -2.04 2.54
CA ILE A 62 -0.99 -2.39 3.71
C ILE A 62 -1.12 -1.28 4.73
N ASP A 63 -1.48 -1.64 5.96
CA ASP A 63 -1.59 -0.70 7.06
C ASP A 63 -0.23 -0.20 7.53
N SER A 64 -0.23 1.04 7.99
CA SER A 64 0.92 1.61 8.68
C SER A 64 1.21 0.87 9.97
N VAL A 65 2.49 0.68 10.23
CA VAL A 65 2.96 0.29 11.55
C VAL A 65 3.37 1.55 12.31
N SER A 66 2.90 1.65 13.55
CA SER A 66 3.48 2.60 14.50
C SER A 66 4.81 2.03 14.98
N ILE A 67 5.93 2.49 14.43
CA ILE A 67 7.22 2.25 15.08
C ILE A 67 7.21 3.13 16.34
N PRO A 68 7.44 2.59 17.55
CA PRO A 68 7.73 3.43 18.71
C PRO A 68 8.88 4.35 18.32
N GLU A 69 8.68 5.66 18.38
CA GLU A 69 9.79 6.60 18.19
C GLU A 69 10.88 6.18 19.17
N PHE A 70 12.03 5.76 18.65
CA PHE A 70 13.18 5.44 19.49
C PHE A 70 13.53 6.71 20.27
N VAL A 71 13.25 6.69 21.58
CA VAL A 71 13.67 7.71 22.55
C VAL A 71 15.19 7.67 22.72
#